data_AF-A0A2W3ZBC4-F1
#
_entry.id   AF-A0A2W3ZBC4-F1
#
_cell.length_a   1.000
_cell.length_b   1.000
_cell.length_c   1.000
_cell.angle_alpha   90.00
_cell.angle_beta   90.00
_cell.angle_gamma   90.00
#
_symmetry.space_group_name_H-M   'P 1'
#
loop_
_entity.id
_entity.type
_entity.pdbx_description
1 polymer ?
#
loop_
_entity_poly.entity_id
_entity_poly.type
_entity_poly.pdbx_seq_one_letter_code
_entity_poly.pdbx_strand_id
1 'polypeptide(L)' 'MDTVKARKQGNAIMVTLSSKLAVKEGQEFFYYKDNEGIISLIPKVDDYFANAKLGQFTDSDDHLATDFTPRGNELDD' A
#
# COMPACT_ATOMS: atom_id res chain seq x y z
N MET A 1 3.71 4.22 27.05
CA MET A 1 4.59 3.58 26.05
C MET A 1 4.96 2.22 26.59
N ASP A 2 4.68 1.16 25.84
CA ASP A 2 5.09 -0.19 26.19
C ASP A 2 6.48 -0.46 25.58
N THR A 3 7.32 -1.21 26.27
CA THR A 3 8.64 -1.62 25.75
C THR A 3 8.62 -3.08 25.31
N VAL A 4 9.39 -3.37 24.27
CA VAL A 4 9.54 -4.73 23.74
C VAL A 4 11.02 -4.98 23.44
N LYS A 5 11.46 -6.22 23.64
CA LYS A 5 12.85 -6.61 23.39
C LYS A 5 12.95 -7.30 22.03
N ALA A 6 13.84 -6.80 21.18
CA ALA A 6 14.18 -7.48 19.95
C ALA A 6 14.89 -8.83 20.24
N ARG A 7 14.62 -9.84 19.43
CA ARG A 7 15.24 -11.18 19.55
C ARG A 7 15.72 -11.69 18.21
N LYS A 8 16.78 -12.51 18.23
CA LYS A 8 17.26 -13.20 17.03
C LYS A 8 16.39 -14.43 16.76
N GLN A 9 15.98 -14.60 15.51
CA GLN A 9 15.26 -15.78 15.03
C GLN A 9 15.87 -16.19 13.69
N GLY A 10 16.62 -17.29 13.68
CA GLY A 10 17.44 -17.67 12.52
C GLY A 10 18.46 -16.57 12.18
N ASN A 11 18.42 -16.08 10.94
CA ASN A 11 19.26 -14.98 10.46
C ASN A 11 18.59 -13.60 10.59
N ALA A 12 17.40 -13.50 11.19
CA ALA A 12 16.63 -12.27 11.29
C ALA A 12 16.54 -11.75 12.74
N ILE A 13 16.20 -10.47 12.88
CA ILE A 13 15.79 -9.85 14.15
C ILE A 13 14.27 -9.69 14.11
N MET A 14 13.60 -10.14 15.17
CA MET A 14 12.15 -9.98 15.34
C MET A 14 11.84 -9.12 16.55
N VAL A 15 10.79 -8.33 16.41
CA VAL A 15 10.16 -7.56 17.48
C VAL A 15 8.72 -8.06 17.64
N THR A 16 8.35 -8.44 18.85
CA THR A 16 6.97 -8.87 19.14
C THR A 16 6.07 -7.64 19.21
N LEU A 17 5.02 -7.62 18.38
CA LEU A 17 3.99 -6.58 18.43
C LEU A 17 2.88 -6.99 19.39
N SER A 18 2.42 -6.05 20.22
CA SER A 18 1.30 -6.27 21.15
C SER A 18 0.00 -6.53 20.41
N SER A 19 -0.86 -7.40 20.92
CA SER A 19 -2.20 -7.68 20.36
C SER A 19 -3.08 -6.43 20.27
N LYS A 20 -2.81 -5.42 21.11
CA LYS A 20 -3.49 -4.12 21.09
C LYS A 20 -3.30 -3.36 19.76
N LEU A 21 -2.26 -3.70 18.98
CA LEU A 21 -1.98 -3.09 17.68
C LEU A 21 -2.82 -3.72 16.54
N ALA A 22 -3.62 -4.75 16.82
CA ALA A 22 -4.53 -5.39 15.86
C ALA A 22 -3.87 -5.86 14.54
N VAL A 23 -2.56 -6.12 14.56
CA VAL A 23 -1.83 -6.69 13.42
C VAL A 23 -2.22 -8.16 13.27
N LYS A 24 -2.64 -8.55 12.06
CA LYS A 24 -3.03 -9.93 11.75
C LYS A 24 -1.82 -10.78 11.40
N GLU A 25 -1.92 -12.08 11.64
CA GLU A 25 -0.95 -13.04 11.14
C GLU A 25 -0.90 -12.96 9.60
N GLY A 26 0.31 -13.01 9.03
CA GLY A 26 0.53 -12.93 7.58
C GLY A 26 0.39 -11.52 6.98
N GLN A 27 0.09 -10.49 7.77
CA GLN A 27 0.00 -9.11 7.27
C GLN A 27 1.39 -8.61 6.84
N GLU A 28 1.48 -8.13 5.60
CA GLU A 28 2.71 -7.55 5.04
C GLU A 28 2.82 -6.05 5.33
N PHE A 29 4.06 -5.58 5.49
CA PHE A 29 4.37 -4.18 5.74
C PHE A 29 5.54 -3.72 4.87
N PHE A 30 5.45 -2.50 4.36
CA PHE A 30 6.64 -1.75 3.97
C PHE A 30 7.31 -1.23 5.24
N TYR A 31 8.63 -1.35 5.32
CA TYR A 31 9.40 -0.78 6.43
C TYR A 31 10.44 0.20 5.92
N TYR A 32 10.66 1.25 6.69
CA TYR A 32 11.82 2.12 6.52
C TYR A 32 12.28 2.63 7.89
N LYS A 33 13.54 3.04 7.95
CA LYS A 33 14.13 3.67 9.12
C LYS A 33 14.50 5.10 8.74
N ASP A 34 14.05 6.07 9.52
CA ASP A 34 14.43 7.47 9.30
C ASP A 34 15.78 7.82 9.96
N ASN A 35 16.17 9.08 9.82
CA ASN A 35 17.43 9.60 10.34
C ASN A 35 17.45 9.72 11.87
N GLU A 36 16.28 9.80 12.52
CA GLU A 36 16.13 9.80 13.99
C GLU A 36 16.15 8.38 14.56
N GLY A 37 16.08 7.38 13.68
CA GLY A 37 16.16 5.97 14.00
C GLY A 37 14.81 5.32 14.27
N ILE A 38 13.70 6.01 13.98
CA ILE A 38 12.35 5.48 14.09
C ILE A 38 12.14 4.48 12.94
N ILE A 39 11.67 3.28 13.28
CA ILE A 39 11.27 2.27 12.32
C ILE A 39 9.76 2.35 12.13
N SER A 40 9.34 2.70 10.93
CA SER A 40 7.93 2.78 10.56
C SER A 40 7.52 1.50 9.83
N LEU A 41 6.36 0.95 10.20
CA LEU A 41 5.73 -0.18 9.52
C LEU A 41 4.43 0.30 8.88
N ILE A 42 4.37 0.28 7.56
CA ILE A 42 3.21 0.73 6.78
C ILE A 42 2.52 -0.51 6.21
N PRO A 43 1.27 -0.83 6.59
CA PRO A 43 0.54 -1.96 6.03
C PRO A 43 0.50 -1.89 4.52
N LYS A 44 0.83 -3.00 3.86
CA LYS A 44 0.57 -3.13 2.43
C LYS A 44 -0.92 -3.36 2.23
N VAL A 45 -1.54 -2.52 1.41
CA VAL A 45 -2.93 -2.68 0.99
C VAL A 45 -2.94 -3.49 -0.30
N ASP A 46 -3.60 -4.64 -0.28
CA ASP A 46 -3.66 -5.55 -1.43
C ASP A 46 -4.48 -4.96 -2.58
N ASP A 47 -5.64 -4.38 -2.26
CA ASP A 47 -6.52 -3.73 -3.22
C ASP A 47 -7.26 -2.56 -2.56
N TYR A 48 -6.93 -1.35 -2.98
CA TYR A 48 -7.55 -0.11 -2.51
C TYR A 48 -9.03 0.00 -2.93
N PHE A 49 -9.44 -0.76 -3.94
CA PHE A 49 -10.77 -0.73 -4.55
C PHE A 49 -11.59 -2.00 -4.26
N ALA A 50 -11.13 -2.89 -3.37
CA ALA A 50 -11.83 -4.14 -3.07
C ALA A 50 -13.28 -3.94 -2.61
N ASN A 51 -13.58 -2.79 -1.98
CA ASN A 51 -14.91 -2.41 -1.53
C ASN A 51 -15.51 -1.24 -2.33
N ALA A 52 -14.91 -0.92 -3.48
CA ALA A 52 -15.41 0.11 -4.38
C ALA A 52 -16.73 -0.34 -5.00
N LYS A 53 -17.71 0.57 -5.05
CA LYS A 53 -18.90 0.37 -5.87
C LYS A 53 -18.58 0.78 -7.32
N LEU A 54 -19.29 0.17 -8.27
CA LEU A 54 -19.22 0.58 -9.67
C LEU A 54 -19.50 2.08 -9.79
N GLY A 55 -18.57 2.81 -10.41
CA GLY A 55 -18.66 4.26 -10.59
C GLY A 55 -18.38 5.11 -9.32
N GLN A 56 -17.91 4.53 -8.22
CA GLN A 56 -17.64 5.28 -6.99
C GLN A 56 -16.50 6.30 -7.13
N PHE A 57 -15.52 5.99 -7.98
CA PHE A 57 -14.33 6.80 -8.20
C PHE A 57 -14.28 7.41 -9.60
N THR A 58 -15.40 7.35 -10.32
CA THR A 58 -15.53 7.99 -11.63
C THR A 58 -16.14 9.37 -11.46
N ASP A 59 -15.51 10.41 -12.00
CA ASP A 59 -16.06 11.76 -12.03
C ASP A 59 -16.51 12.18 -13.44
N SER A 60 -17.00 13.43 -13.57
CA SER A 60 -17.48 13.96 -14.85
C SER A 60 -16.36 14.15 -15.88
N ASP A 61 -15.12 14.25 -15.43
CA ASP A 61 -13.97 14.52 -16.30
C ASP A 61 -13.41 13.21 -16.88
N ASP A 62 -13.66 12.08 -16.22
CA ASP A 62 -13.32 10.74 -16.71
C ASP A 62 -14.05 10.34 -18.01
N HIS A 63 -15.16 11.00 -18.33
CA HIS A 63 -15.87 10.81 -19.60
C HIS A 63 -14.99 11.14 -20.82
N LEU A 64 -14.07 12.11 -20.69
CA LEU A 64 -13.17 12.49 -21.76
C LEU A 64 -12.18 11.38 -22.12
N ALA A 65 -11.79 10.55 -21.15
CA ALA A 65 -10.88 9.44 -21.36
C ALA A 65 -11.60 8.16 -21.83
N THR A 66 -12.84 7.94 -21.37
CA THR A 66 -13.63 6.74 -21.72
C THR A 66 -14.20 6.79 -23.14
N ASP A 67 -14.59 7.98 -23.62
CA ASP A 67 -15.16 8.15 -24.95
C ASP A 67 -14.12 8.51 -26.03
N PHE A 68 -12.83 8.53 -25.67
CA PHE A 68 -11.76 8.86 -26.60
C PHE A 68 -11.49 7.70 -27.57
N THR A 69 -11.84 7.89 -28.84
CA THR A 69 -11.41 7.02 -29.94
C THR A 69 -10.27 7.69 -30.69
N PRO A 70 -9.01 7.21 -30.59
CA PRO A 70 -7.92 7.78 -31.38
C PRO A 70 -8.21 7.59 -32.86
N ARG A 71 -8.34 8.70 -33.60
CA ARG A 71 -8.32 8.67 -35.05
C ARG A 71 -6.85 8.68 -35.47
N GLY A 72 -6.32 7.52 -35.81
CA GLY A 72 -4.97 7.41 -36.37
C GLY A 72 -4.90 8.24 -37.64
N ASN A 73 -4.07 9.28 -37.63
CA ASN A 73 -3.43 9.80 -38.82
C ASN A 73 -1.96 9.51 -38.60
N GLU A 74 -1.52 8.34 -39.06
CA GLU A 74 -0.09 8.16 -39.34
C GLU A 74 0.25 9.23 -40.38
N LEU A 75 1.23 10.08 -40.07
CA LEU A 75 1.84 10.92 -41.09
C LEU A 75 2.65 9.96 -41.96
N ASP A 76 2.20 9.74 -43.20
CA ASP A 76 3.07 9.14 -44.22
C ASP A 76 4.24 10.12 -44.42
N ASP A 77 5.44 9.71 -44.02
CA ASP A 77 6.70 10.43 -44.23
C ASP A 77 6.98 10.70 -45.72
#